data_AF-Q99IU5-F1
#
_entry.id   AF-Q99IU5-F1
#
_cell.length_a   1.000
_cell.length_b   1.000
_cell.length_c   1.000
_cell.angle_alpha   90.00
_cell.angle_beta   90.00
_cell.angle_gamma   90.00
#
_symmetry.space_group_name_H-M   'P 1'
#
loop_
_entity.id
_entity.type
_entity.pdbx_description
1 polymer ?
#
loop_
_entity_poly.entity_id
_entity_poly.type
_entity_poly.pdbx_seq_one_letter_code
_entity_poly.pdbx_strand_id
1 'polypeptide(L)'
;MFGFGNRKKYNGAVDIKLNNEYQIPTRDNPSFPGMGAYLELIDNAWNTKMSEDEGALYIATLYYCGILKHGLRAEASALHSRIQSIASFGLPKGMISQARWAKFSSAIQQANQEAGIA
;
A
#
# COMPACT_ATOMS: atom_id res chain seq x y z
N MET A 1 -3.46 27.39 -11.39
CA MET A 1 -2.73 26.73 -10.29
C MET A 1 -3.63 25.78 -9.47
N PHE A 2 -4.40 24.89 -10.11
CA PHE A 2 -5.42 24.07 -9.42
C PHE A 2 -5.00 22.60 -9.14
N GLY A 3 -3.80 22.16 -9.55
CA GLY A 3 -3.34 20.77 -9.38
C GLY A 3 -2.48 20.51 -8.13
N PHE A 4 -1.61 21.46 -7.77
CA PHE A 4 -0.61 21.26 -6.69
C PHE A 4 -1.23 21.09 -5.30
N GLY A 5 -2.32 21.82 -5.00
CA GLY A 5 -3.01 21.70 -3.70
C GLY A 5 -3.66 20.33 -3.50
N ASN A 6 -4.30 19.79 -4.55
CA ASN A 6 -4.96 18.49 -4.51
C ASN A 6 -3.94 17.36 -4.36
N ARG A 7 -2.80 17.45 -5.07
CA ARG A 7 -1.71 16.46 -4.97
C ARG A 7 -1.08 16.42 -3.58
N LYS A 8 -0.91 17.58 -2.94
CA LYS A 8 -0.38 17.66 -1.56
C LYS A 8 -1.37 17.07 -0.55
N LYS A 9 -2.66 17.34 -0.70
CA LYS A 9 -3.71 16.75 0.13
C LYS A 9 -3.73 15.22 -0.01
N TYR A 10 -3.66 14.72 -1.25
CA TYR A 10 -3.59 13.28 -1.53
C TYR A 10 -2.39 12.63 -0.85
N ASN A 11 -1.20 13.24 -0.95
CA ASN A 11 -0.01 12.73 -0.26
C ASN A 11 -0.24 12.59 1.24
N GLY A 12 -0.74 13.65 1.88
CA GLY A 12 -1.01 13.64 3.32
C GLY A 12 -2.07 12.60 3.71
N ALA A 13 -3.11 12.42 2.91
CA ALA A 13 -4.15 11.44 3.18
C ALA A 13 -3.62 10.00 3.06
N VAL A 14 -2.84 9.69 2.02
CA VAL A 14 -2.21 8.37 1.87
C VAL A 14 -1.24 8.10 3.02
N ASP A 15 -0.43 9.09 3.41
CA ASP A 15 0.50 8.97 4.53
C ASP A 15 -0.22 8.67 5.86
N ILE A 16 -1.32 9.37 6.13
CA ILE A 16 -2.18 9.12 7.30
C ILE A 16 -2.73 7.69 7.28
N LYS A 17 -3.21 7.22 6.12
CA LYS A 17 -3.72 5.85 5.98
C LYS A 17 -2.64 4.80 6.21
N LEU A 18 -1.46 4.98 5.62
CA LEU A 18 -0.32 4.07 5.80
C LEU A 18 0.07 3.96 7.29
N ASN A 19 0.15 5.09 8.00
CA ASN A 19 0.51 5.09 9.42
C ASN A 19 -0.62 4.55 10.32
N ASN A 20 -1.88 4.94 10.10
CA ASN A 20 -2.97 4.64 11.04
C ASN A 20 -3.69 3.32 10.72
N GLU A 21 -3.97 3.04 9.45
CA GLU A 21 -4.75 1.86 9.03
C GLU A 21 -3.84 0.66 8.80
N TYR A 22 -2.71 0.87 8.10
CA TYR A 22 -1.77 -0.21 7.77
C TYR A 22 -0.67 -0.38 8.82
N GLN A 23 -0.51 0.59 9.74
CA GLN A 23 0.55 0.60 10.76
C GLN A 23 1.94 0.47 10.16
N ILE A 24 2.17 1.14 9.03
CA ILE A 24 3.46 1.26 8.37
C ILE A 24 4.03 2.64 8.74
N PRO A 25 5.08 2.71 9.59
CA PRO A 25 5.74 3.98 9.86
C PRO A 25 6.44 4.43 8.58
N THR A 26 6.04 5.59 8.05
CA THR A 26 6.64 6.18 6.84
C THR A 26 7.85 7.06 7.14
N ARG A 27 8.08 7.35 8.44
CA ARG A 27 9.25 8.05 8.97
C ARG A 27 10.03 7.11 9.88
N ASP A 28 11.35 7.23 9.86
CA ASP A 28 12.29 6.49 10.72
C ASP A 28 12.18 4.96 10.62
N ASN A 29 11.63 4.44 9.51
CA ASN A 29 11.56 3.02 9.21
C ASN A 29 12.60 2.65 8.13
N PRO A 30 13.68 1.95 8.47
CA PRO A 30 14.75 1.60 7.51
C PRO A 30 14.29 0.62 6.43
N SER A 31 13.21 -0.13 6.68
CA SER A 31 12.62 -1.05 5.71
C SER A 31 11.66 -0.35 4.74
N PHE A 32 11.22 0.88 5.06
CA PHE A 32 10.33 1.65 4.21
C PHE A 32 11.11 2.36 3.10
N PRO A 33 10.52 2.52 1.89
CA PRO A 33 11.16 3.29 0.83
C PRO A 33 11.57 4.68 1.32
N GLY A 34 12.80 5.08 1.02
CA GLY A 34 13.25 6.44 1.31
C GLY A 34 12.35 7.49 0.64
N MET A 35 12.36 8.73 1.14
CA MET A 35 11.43 9.79 0.75
C MET A 35 11.27 9.96 -0.77
N GLY A 36 12.37 9.87 -1.54
CA GLY A 36 12.34 9.95 -3.01
C GLY A 36 11.51 8.84 -3.65
N ALA A 37 11.84 7.57 -3.34
CA ALA A 37 11.11 6.41 -3.84
C ALA A 37 9.65 6.42 -3.35
N TYR A 38 9.39 6.87 -2.12
CA TYR A 38 8.02 7.00 -1.63
C TYR A 38 7.21 8.04 -2.44
N LEU A 39 7.80 9.20 -2.77
CA LEU A 39 7.13 10.20 -3.61
C LEU A 39 6.82 9.66 -5.01
N GLU A 40 7.72 8.87 -5.60
CA GLU A 40 7.49 8.21 -6.89
C GLU A 40 6.30 7.24 -6.83
N LEU A 41 6.17 6.48 -5.73
CA LEU A 41 5.02 5.60 -5.54
C LEU A 41 3.71 6.38 -5.45
N ILE A 42 3.71 7.50 -4.71
CA ILE A 42 2.52 8.36 -4.61
C ILE A 42 2.22 9.01 -5.97
N ASP A 43 3.24 9.42 -6.74
CA ASP A 43 3.06 9.97 -8.09
C ASP A 43 2.48 8.94 -9.04
N ASN A 44 2.92 7.69 -8.98
CA ASN A 44 2.33 6.61 -9.78
C ASN A 44 0.85 6.37 -9.41
N ALA A 45 0.55 6.33 -8.12
CA ALA A 45 -0.83 6.18 -7.63
C ALA A 45 -1.72 7.33 -8.13
N TRP A 46 -1.24 8.56 -8.00
CA TRP A 46 -1.93 9.78 -8.47
C TRP A 46 -2.14 9.79 -9.99
N ASN A 47 -1.08 9.55 -10.77
CA ASN A 47 -1.13 9.59 -12.23
C ASN A 47 -2.04 8.49 -12.80
N THR A 48 -2.15 7.36 -12.11
CA THR A 48 -3.07 6.28 -12.48
C THR A 48 -4.47 6.44 -11.86
N LYS A 49 -4.78 7.61 -11.31
CA LYS A 49 -6.08 8.01 -10.76
C LYS A 49 -6.59 7.09 -9.64
N MET A 50 -5.68 6.56 -8.82
CA MET A 50 -6.08 5.83 -7.62
C MET A 50 -6.70 6.77 -6.59
N SER A 51 -7.72 6.30 -5.87
CA SER A 51 -8.20 6.98 -4.66
C SER A 51 -7.13 6.99 -3.56
N GLU A 52 -7.38 7.70 -2.45
CA GLU A 52 -6.47 7.69 -1.29
C GLU A 52 -6.41 6.28 -0.67
N ASP A 53 -7.55 5.56 -0.62
CA ASP A 53 -7.63 4.17 -0.17
C ASP A 53 -6.87 3.22 -1.09
N GLU A 54 -7.07 3.35 -2.41
CA GLU A 54 -6.36 2.52 -3.40
C GLU A 54 -4.86 2.82 -3.44
N GLY A 55 -4.47 4.08 -3.27
CA GLY A 55 -3.07 4.50 -3.21
C GLY A 55 -2.37 3.95 -1.97
N ALA A 56 -3.01 4.04 -0.80
CA ALA A 56 -2.49 3.45 0.43
C ALA A 56 -2.37 1.92 0.30
N LEU A 57 -3.39 1.26 -0.26
CA LEU A 57 -3.36 -0.18 -0.49
C LEU A 57 -2.25 -0.59 -1.46
N TYR A 58 -2.08 0.13 -2.56
CA TYR A 58 -1.01 -0.08 -3.54
C TYR A 58 0.37 -0.04 -2.88
N ILE A 59 0.64 1.00 -2.08
CA ILE A 59 1.93 1.17 -1.40
C ILE A 59 2.12 0.10 -0.33
N ALA A 60 1.09 -0.19 0.46
CA ALA A 60 1.13 -1.24 1.47
C ALA A 60 1.40 -2.62 0.86
N THR A 61 0.81 -2.93 -0.30
CA THR A 61 1.09 -4.17 -1.05
C THR A 61 2.54 -4.24 -1.50
N LEU A 62 3.10 -3.16 -2.06
CA LEU A 62 4.50 -3.16 -2.47
C LEU A 62 5.46 -3.29 -1.28
N TYR A 63 5.17 -2.58 -0.19
CA TYR A 63 5.92 -2.68 1.05
C TYR A 63 5.88 -4.10 1.61
N TYR A 64 4.70 -4.72 1.66
CA TYR A 64 4.53 -6.12 2.04
C TYR A 64 5.41 -7.07 1.20
N CYS A 65 5.37 -6.94 -0.13
CA CYS A 65 6.20 -7.76 -1.01
C CYS A 65 7.70 -7.52 -0.75
N GLY A 66 8.11 -6.28 -0.46
CA GLY A 66 9.48 -5.91 -0.13
C GLY A 66 9.95 -6.57 1.18
N ILE A 67 9.22 -6.38 2.28
CA ILE A 67 9.62 -6.93 3.58
C ILE A 67 9.61 -8.46 3.58
N LEU A 68 8.74 -9.08 2.77
CA LEU A 68 8.73 -10.53 2.58
C LEU A 68 10.00 -11.04 1.89
N LYS A 69 10.48 -10.33 0.86
CA LYS A 69 11.77 -10.62 0.19
C LYS A 69 12.97 -10.47 1.13
N HIS A 70 12.88 -9.59 2.12
CA HIS A 70 13.91 -9.42 3.16
C HIS A 70 13.78 -10.42 4.32
N GLY A 71 12.83 -11.36 4.28
CA GLY A 71 12.66 -12.39 5.30
C GLY A 71 11.96 -11.92 6.58
N LEU A 72 11.37 -10.72 6.59
CA LEU A 72 10.67 -10.12 7.75
C LEU A 72 9.26 -10.71 7.90
N ARG A 73 9.16 -12.03 8.09
CA ARG A 73 7.90 -12.78 8.02
C ARG A 73 6.87 -12.37 9.07
N ALA A 74 7.30 -12.04 10.28
CA ALA A 74 6.40 -11.62 11.36
C ALA A 74 5.70 -10.28 11.03
N GLU A 75 6.47 -9.30 10.57
CA GLU A 75 5.97 -8.00 10.12
C GLU A 75 5.06 -8.16 8.90
N ALA A 76 5.48 -8.98 7.93
CA ALA A 76 4.71 -9.31 6.74
C ALA A 76 3.35 -9.92 7.11
N SER A 77 3.30 -10.90 8.01
CA SER A 77 2.06 -11.54 8.45
C SER A 77 1.08 -10.54 9.07
N ALA A 78 1.56 -9.68 9.96
CA ALA A 78 0.73 -8.67 10.60
C ALA A 78 0.17 -7.68 9.58
N LEU A 79 1.00 -7.23 8.63
CA LEU A 79 0.57 -6.35 7.55
C LEU A 79 -0.42 -7.03 6.60
N HIS A 80 -0.21 -8.31 6.27
CA HIS A 80 -1.11 -9.06 5.41
C HIS A 80 -2.52 -9.13 6.00
N SER A 81 -2.65 -9.40 7.29
CA SER A 81 -3.96 -9.39 7.98
C SER A 81 -4.66 -8.04 7.88
N ARG A 82 -3.93 -6.92 8.02
CA ARG A 82 -4.49 -5.57 7.86
C ARG A 82 -4.94 -5.30 6.43
N ILE A 83 -4.12 -5.67 5.44
CA ILE A 83 -4.47 -5.58 4.01
C ILE A 83 -5.77 -6.33 3.72
N GLN A 84 -5.91 -7.57 4.20
CA GLN A 84 -7.12 -8.38 4.01
C GLN A 84 -8.34 -7.76 4.70
N SER A 85 -8.17 -7.22 5.91
CA SER A 85 -9.25 -6.54 6.63
C SER A 85 -9.73 -5.29 5.90
N ILE A 86 -8.81 -4.46 5.40
CA ILE A 86 -9.15 -3.24 4.65
C ILE A 86 -9.80 -3.59 3.31
N ALA A 87 -9.27 -4.58 2.59
CA ALA A 87 -9.85 -5.04 1.33
C ALA A 87 -11.27 -5.59 1.51
N SER A 88 -11.49 -6.44 2.52
CA SER A 88 -12.82 -7.02 2.79
C SER A 88 -13.87 -5.98 3.16
N PHE A 89 -13.46 -4.87 3.79
CA PHE A 89 -14.33 -3.73 4.08
C PHE A 89 -14.52 -2.79 2.87
N GLY A 90 -13.44 -2.47 2.15
CA GLY A 90 -13.42 -1.43 1.12
C GLY A 90 -14.00 -1.88 -0.23
N LEU A 91 -13.87 -3.17 -0.57
CA LEU A 91 -14.44 -3.74 -1.80
C LEU A 91 -15.98 -3.61 -1.89
N PRO A 92 -16.78 -4.09 -0.90
CA PRO A 92 -18.24 -4.01 -0.99
C PRO A 92 -18.77 -2.56 -0.95
N LYS A 93 -17.96 -1.63 -0.44
CA LYS A 93 -18.31 -0.20 -0.35
C LYS A 93 -17.86 0.62 -1.58
N GLY A 94 -17.19 -0.01 -2.54
CA GLY A 94 -16.66 0.67 -3.72
C GLY A 94 -15.50 1.63 -3.44
N MET A 95 -14.86 1.53 -2.26
CA MET A 95 -13.68 2.33 -1.90
C MET A 95 -12.42 1.84 -2.61
N ILE A 96 -12.38 0.53 -2.89
CA ILE A 96 -11.34 -0.15 -3.66
C ILE A 96 -12.03 -0.82 -4.85
N SER A 97 -11.54 -0.57 -6.06
CA SER A 97 -12.07 -1.25 -7.24
C SER A 97 -11.64 -2.71 -7.31
N GLN A 98 -12.54 -3.57 -7.80
CA GLN A 98 -12.25 -5.00 -8.01
C GLN A 98 -11.03 -5.23 -8.91
N ALA A 99 -10.89 -4.41 -9.96
CA ALA A 99 -9.75 -4.51 -10.89
C ALA A 99 -8.41 -4.17 -10.22
N ARG A 100 -8.37 -3.21 -9.30
CA ARG A 100 -7.17 -2.88 -8.54
C ARG A 100 -6.87 -3.96 -7.51
N TRP A 101 -7.88 -4.40 -6.77
CA TRP A 101 -7.71 -5.48 -5.80
C TRP A 101 -7.19 -6.76 -6.46
N ALA A 102 -7.73 -7.18 -7.61
CA ALA A 102 -7.24 -8.35 -8.33
C ALA A 102 -5.75 -8.27 -8.68
N LYS A 103 -5.26 -7.09 -9.07
CA LYS A 103 -3.82 -6.86 -9.33
C LYS A 103 -3.00 -6.97 -8.04
N PHE A 104 -3.46 -6.34 -6.97
CA PHE A 104 -2.74 -6.32 -5.69
C PHE A 104 -2.72 -7.70 -5.03
N SER A 105 -3.84 -8.41 -5.02
CA SER A 105 -3.94 -9.76 -4.47
C SER A 105 -3.11 -10.76 -5.27
N SER A 106 -3.05 -10.64 -6.60
CA SER A 106 -2.15 -11.45 -7.42
C SER A 106 -0.67 -11.22 -7.08
N ALA A 107 -0.27 -9.96 -6.85
CA ALA A 107 1.10 -9.65 -6.43
C ALA A 107 1.42 -10.23 -5.03
N ILE A 108 0.46 -10.18 -4.10
CA ILE A 108 0.58 -10.79 -2.76
C ILE A 108 0.73 -12.31 -2.87
N GLN A 109 -0.11 -12.96 -3.67
CA GLN A 109 -0.05 -14.40 -3.89
C GLN A 109 1.30 -14.83 -4.47
N GLN A 110 1.79 -14.11 -5.48
CA GLN A 110 3.10 -14.38 -6.07
C GLN A 110 4.21 -14.22 -5.02
N ALA A 111 4.20 -13.13 -4.24
CA ALA A 111 5.20 -12.90 -3.20
C ALA A 111 5.18 -14.02 -2.13
N ASN A 112 4.00 -14.49 -1.74
CA ASN A 112 3.86 -15.61 -0.80
C ASN A 112 4.43 -16.91 -1.37
N GLN A 113 4.16 -17.22 -2.63
CA GLN A 113 4.73 -18.39 -3.30
C GLN A 113 6.25 -18.33 -3.35
N GLU A 114 6.83 -17.18 -3.75
CA GLU A 114 8.28 -16.95 -3.78
C GLU A 114 8.92 -17.10 -2.39
N ALA A 115 8.20 -16.71 -1.33
CA ALA A 115 8.66 -16.81 0.05
C ALA A 115 8.43 -18.18 0.71
N GLY A 116 7.76 -19.10 0.02
CA GLY A 116 7.38 -20.42 0.53
C GLY A 116 6.29 -20.37 1.62
N ILE A 117 5.40 -19.38 1.55
CA ILE A 117 4.27 -19.22 2.46
C ILE A 117 3.03 -19.79 1.77
N ALA A 118 2.40 -20.77 2.43
CA ALA A 118 1.18 -21.44 1.98
C ALA A 118 -0.08 -20.65 2.34
#